data_AF-A0A650CY67-F1
#
_entry.id   AF-A0A650CY67-F1
#
_cell.length_a   1.000
_cell.length_b   1.000
_cell.length_c   1.000
_cell.angle_alpha   90.00
_cell.angle_beta   90.00
_cell.angle_gamma   90.00
#
_symmetry.space_group_name_H-M   'P 1'
#
loop_
_entity.id
_entity.type
_entity.pdbx_description
1 polymer ?
#
loop_
_entity_poly.entity_id
_entity_poly.type
_entity_poly.pdbx_seq_one_letter_code
_entity_poly.pdbx_strand_id
1 'polypeptide(L)'
;MLFEISIDKLSQEEKGVRFISNSGHLVSFSSSLFNELNRLGIDKRTFAEIVIDFLNEGTKYYSTYIKPISNVEECKYYSRIFEFWITSSLTSKQMFAVITNYDEISEVLIIDPQVFNYAAEKLLTYASTKDCMKFSMPFIYKFVVFETFNIFKKKFNANSEKIIGKNNEKFLIAKNVEDNALIWKIEAPQFSYVSNYEENKAHI
;
A
#
# COMPACT_ATOMS: atom_id res chain seq x y z
N MET A 1 13.49 8.52 10.18
CA MET A 1 12.26 8.09 9.47
C MET A 1 12.62 7.89 8.02
N LEU A 2 12.16 6.80 7.37
CA LEU A 2 12.61 6.49 6.01
C LEU A 2 11.79 7.28 4.97
N PHE A 3 10.46 7.21 5.05
CA PHE A 3 9.56 7.99 4.22
C PHE A 3 8.91 9.13 5.02
N GLU A 4 9.14 10.36 4.58
CA GLU A 4 8.61 11.57 5.22
C GLU A 4 8.30 12.62 4.15
N ILE A 5 7.20 13.34 4.37
CA ILE A 5 6.84 14.56 3.67
C ILE A 5 6.60 15.66 4.71
N SER A 6 7.29 16.79 4.56
CA SER A 6 7.04 17.99 5.36
C SER A 6 6.22 19.01 4.57
N ILE A 7 5.25 19.64 5.23
CA ILE A 7 4.42 20.73 4.69
C ILE A 7 4.63 21.99 5.55
N ASP A 8 4.97 23.10 4.91
CA ASP A 8 5.17 24.43 5.52
C ASP A 8 6.10 24.43 6.74
N LYS A 9 7.13 23.60 6.67
CA LYS A 9 8.17 23.49 7.69
C LYS A 9 9.45 24.13 7.17
N LEU A 10 9.92 25.15 7.90
CA LEU A 10 11.04 26.00 7.47
C LEU A 10 12.41 25.55 8.01
N SER A 11 12.53 24.37 8.63
CA SER A 11 13.78 24.01 9.32
C SER A 11 14.94 23.79 8.34
N GLN A 12 16.14 24.23 8.74
CA GLN A 12 17.37 24.11 7.94
C GLN A 12 17.95 22.67 7.93
N GLU A 13 17.42 21.78 8.76
CA GLU A 13 17.92 20.42 8.93
C GLU A 13 17.30 19.39 7.98
N GLU A 14 16.28 19.76 7.18
CA GLU A 14 15.62 18.76 6.34
C GLU A 14 16.51 18.36 5.17
N LYS A 15 17.01 17.12 5.23
CA LYS A 15 17.66 16.42 4.14
C LYS A 15 16.58 15.90 3.19
N GLY A 16 16.33 16.63 2.10
CA GLY A 16 15.26 16.26 1.18
C GLY A 16 15.19 17.10 -0.09
N VAL A 17 14.34 16.69 -1.02
CA VAL A 17 14.01 17.44 -2.23
C VAL A 17 12.86 18.39 -1.91
N ARG A 18 13.09 19.70 -2.10
CA ARG A 18 12.14 20.75 -1.78
C ARG A 18 11.57 21.42 -3.02
N PHE A 19 10.28 21.76 -2.99
CA PHE A 19 9.63 22.55 -4.02
C PHE A 19 8.38 23.26 -3.46
N ILE A 20 7.82 24.17 -4.25
CA ILE A 20 6.53 24.80 -3.98
C ILE A 20 5.43 24.03 -4.72
N SER A 21 4.42 23.57 -3.97
CA SER A 21 3.24 22.87 -4.50
C SER A 21 2.43 23.79 -5.42
N ASN A 22 1.50 23.24 -6.19
CA ASN A 22 0.62 24.04 -7.04
C ASN A 22 -0.34 24.90 -6.21
N SER A 23 -0.70 24.42 -5.01
CA SER A 23 -1.45 25.16 -3.99
C SER A 23 -0.62 26.21 -3.22
N GLY A 24 0.68 26.33 -3.49
CA GLY A 24 1.54 27.36 -2.91
C GLY A 24 2.20 26.98 -1.58
N HIS A 25 2.12 25.72 -1.15
CA HIS A 25 2.76 25.23 0.06
C HIS A 25 4.23 24.88 -0.17
N LEU A 26 5.06 25.10 0.86
CA LEU A 26 6.43 24.61 0.85
C LEU A 26 6.42 23.12 1.20
N VAL A 27 6.89 22.29 0.28
CA VAL A 27 6.91 20.83 0.45
C VAL A 27 8.33 20.30 0.39
N SER A 28 8.63 19.36 1.29
CA SER A 28 9.93 18.69 1.39
C SER A 28 9.71 17.19 1.48
N PHE A 29 10.37 16.42 0.61
CA PHE A 29 10.34 14.96 0.64
C PHE A 29 11.65 14.41 1.16
N SER A 30 11.60 13.40 2.04
CA SER A 30 12.79 12.59 2.32
C SER A 30 13.27 11.93 1.02
N SER A 31 14.59 11.76 0.88
CA SER A 31 15.17 11.16 -0.33
C SER A 31 14.58 9.80 -0.66
N SER A 32 14.26 8.99 0.36
CA SER A 32 13.70 7.66 0.17
C SER A 32 12.26 7.71 -0.34
N LEU A 33 11.41 8.64 0.16
CA LEU A 33 10.05 8.79 -0.36
C LEU A 33 10.09 9.36 -1.78
N PHE A 34 10.95 10.34 -2.04
CA PHE A 34 11.17 10.88 -3.38
C PHE A 34 11.54 9.78 -4.40
N ASN A 35 12.46 8.90 -4.02
CA ASN A 35 12.89 7.77 -4.85
C ASN A 35 11.79 6.73 -5.04
N GLU A 36 11.00 6.45 -4.01
CA GLU A 36 9.86 5.53 -4.12
C GLU A 36 8.80 6.06 -5.08
N LEU A 37 8.46 7.35 -5.00
CA LEU A 37 7.53 7.98 -5.94
C LEU A 37 8.08 7.99 -7.38
N ASN A 38 9.39 8.20 -7.57
CA ASN A 38 10.04 8.06 -8.88
C ASN A 38 9.90 6.64 -9.44
N ARG A 39 10.17 5.64 -8.61
CA ARG A 39 10.08 4.22 -9.01
C ARG A 39 8.67 3.85 -9.46
N LEU A 40 7.65 4.41 -8.80
CA LEU A 40 6.24 4.22 -9.15
C LEU A 40 5.77 5.10 -10.31
N GLY A 41 6.61 6.00 -10.84
CA GLY A 41 6.21 6.94 -11.89
C GLY A 41 5.23 8.03 -11.42
N ILE A 42 5.12 8.26 -10.11
CA ILE A 42 4.22 9.27 -9.53
C ILE A 42 4.90 10.63 -9.55
N ASP A 43 4.20 11.62 -10.10
CA ASP A 43 4.62 13.01 -10.03
C ASP A 43 4.55 13.53 -8.58
N LYS A 44 5.61 14.21 -8.15
CA LYS A 44 5.80 14.59 -6.74
C LYS A 44 4.90 15.75 -6.36
N ARG A 45 4.67 16.68 -7.29
CA ARG A 45 3.71 17.76 -7.08
C ARG A 45 2.31 17.18 -6.92
N THR A 46 1.94 16.23 -7.78
CA THR A 46 0.67 15.51 -7.67
C THR A 46 0.54 14.83 -6.29
N PHE A 47 1.52 14.03 -5.86
CA PHE A 47 1.46 13.39 -4.54
C PHE A 47 1.41 14.41 -3.39
N ALA A 48 2.12 15.53 -3.50
CA ALA A 48 2.06 16.60 -2.51
C ALA A 48 0.66 17.23 -2.41
N GLU A 49 0.00 17.51 -3.53
CA GLU A 49 -1.39 18.01 -3.53
C GLU A 49 -2.33 17.01 -2.87
N ILE A 50 -2.17 15.71 -3.14
CA ILE A 50 -3.00 14.66 -2.50
C ILE A 50 -2.83 14.68 -0.98
N VAL A 51 -1.60 14.89 -0.48
CA VAL A 51 -1.33 15.01 0.96
C VAL A 51 -1.95 16.29 1.53
N ILE A 52 -1.87 17.41 0.81
CA ILE A 52 -2.44 18.70 1.22
C ILE A 52 -3.97 18.61 1.27
N ASP A 53 -4.60 18.04 0.25
CA ASP A 53 -6.05 17.79 0.22
C ASP A 53 -6.49 16.92 1.39
N PHE A 54 -5.78 15.81 1.65
CA PHE A 54 -6.04 14.97 2.83
C PHE A 54 -5.98 15.76 4.15
N LEU A 55 -4.97 16.62 4.32
CA LEU A 55 -4.85 17.46 5.52
C LEU A 55 -6.00 18.47 5.63
N ASN A 56 -6.44 19.04 4.51
CA ASN A 56 -7.54 20.01 4.45
C ASN A 56 -8.90 19.36 4.73
N GLU A 57 -9.12 18.13 4.27
CA GLU A 57 -10.35 17.39 4.56
C GLU A 57 -10.45 16.98 6.04
N GLY A 58 -9.31 16.76 6.71
CA GLY A 58 -9.28 16.40 8.13
C GLY A 58 -9.89 15.02 8.45
N THR A 59 -9.98 14.15 7.45
CA THR A 59 -10.55 12.79 7.57
C THR A 59 -9.52 11.78 8.06
N LYS A 60 -9.95 10.54 8.35
CA LYS A 60 -9.03 9.42 8.67
C LYS A 60 -8.51 8.70 7.43
N TYR A 61 -9.10 8.95 6.28
CA TYR A 61 -8.69 8.41 5.00
C TYR A 61 -9.10 9.34 3.87
N TYR A 62 -8.29 9.43 2.83
CA TYR A 62 -8.56 10.20 1.61
C TYR A 62 -8.10 9.41 0.41
N SER A 63 -8.94 9.34 -0.62
CA SER A 63 -8.68 8.54 -1.81
C SER A 63 -8.88 9.38 -3.06
N THR A 64 -7.96 9.27 -4.00
CA THR A 64 -8.07 9.94 -5.29
C THR A 64 -7.37 9.14 -6.39
N TYR A 65 -7.71 9.44 -7.63
CA TYR A 65 -7.23 8.72 -8.80
C TYR A 65 -6.17 9.52 -9.54
N ILE A 66 -5.15 8.81 -10.00
CA ILE A 66 -4.03 9.33 -10.78
C ILE A 66 -3.83 8.49 -12.04
N LYS A 67 -2.96 8.98 -12.93
CA LYS A 67 -2.50 8.19 -14.08
C LYS A 67 -1.90 6.86 -13.61
N PRO A 68 -1.96 5.80 -14.45
CA PRO A 68 -1.34 4.51 -14.14
C PRO A 68 0.08 4.66 -13.64
N ILE A 69 0.37 4.01 -12.52
CA ILE A 69 1.74 3.89 -12.02
C ILE A 69 2.54 2.92 -12.90
N SER A 70 3.85 3.13 -12.98
CA SER A 70 4.74 2.28 -13.76
C SER A 70 4.65 0.84 -13.24
N ASN A 71 4.22 -0.11 -14.07
CA ASN A 71 4.07 -1.49 -13.63
C ASN A 71 5.43 -2.06 -13.20
N VAL A 72 5.52 -2.47 -11.93
CA VAL A 72 6.76 -3.00 -11.34
C VAL A 72 6.68 -4.50 -11.08
N GLU A 73 5.57 -5.16 -11.47
CA GLU A 73 5.26 -6.53 -11.08
C GLU A 73 4.71 -7.37 -12.23
N GLU A 74 4.83 -8.68 -12.12
CA GLU A 74 4.34 -9.65 -13.11
C GLU A 74 2.80 -9.69 -13.18
N CYS A 75 2.12 -9.54 -12.04
CA CYS A 75 0.66 -9.43 -12.00
C CYS A 75 0.25 -8.00 -12.35
N LYS A 76 -0.57 -7.85 -13.40
CA LYS A 76 -1.09 -6.57 -13.89
C LYS A 76 -1.80 -5.75 -12.81
N TYR A 77 -2.45 -6.44 -11.88
CA TYR A 77 -3.10 -5.85 -10.71
C TYR A 77 -2.17 -5.92 -9.52
N TYR A 78 -1.75 -4.75 -9.03
CA TYR A 78 -0.88 -4.69 -7.88
C TYR A 78 -1.19 -3.48 -7.01
N SER A 79 -0.87 -3.60 -5.73
CA SER A 79 -0.92 -2.50 -4.78
C SER A 79 0.43 -2.37 -4.09
N ARG A 80 0.94 -1.14 -4.07
CA ARG A 80 2.13 -0.76 -3.31
C ARG A 80 1.70 -0.04 -2.03
N ILE A 81 2.08 -0.59 -0.89
CA ILE A 81 1.71 -0.08 0.44
C ILE A 81 2.98 0.39 1.14
N PHE A 82 2.99 1.62 1.63
CA PHE A 82 4.08 2.10 2.47
C PHE A 82 3.61 3.03 3.58
N GLU A 83 4.29 2.90 4.71
CA GLU A 83 4.17 3.85 5.81
C GLU A 83 4.97 5.11 5.49
N PHE A 84 4.42 6.28 5.79
CA PHE A 84 5.12 7.55 5.72
C PHE A 84 4.66 8.51 6.81
N TRP A 85 5.50 9.49 7.10
CA TRP A 85 5.21 10.55 8.07
C TRP A 85 4.86 11.84 7.35
N ILE A 86 3.76 12.47 7.75
CA ILE A 86 3.40 13.83 7.36
C ILE A 86 3.79 14.74 8.52
N THR A 87 4.73 15.64 8.28
CA THR A 87 5.21 16.57 9.32
C THR A 87 4.93 18.02 8.93
N SER A 88 4.62 18.83 9.93
CA SER A 88 4.48 20.28 9.81
C SER A 88 5.13 20.94 11.02
N SER A 89 5.08 22.26 11.10
CA SER A 89 5.56 23.01 12.27
C SER A 89 4.77 22.69 13.55
N LEU A 90 3.55 22.16 13.44
CA LEU A 90 2.64 21.93 14.57
C LEU A 90 2.40 20.45 14.87
N THR A 91 2.50 19.58 13.86
CA THR A 91 2.06 18.19 13.98
C THR A 91 2.97 17.24 13.24
N SER A 92 3.05 16.01 13.72
CA SER A 92 3.65 14.88 13.03
C SER A 92 2.67 13.72 13.08
N LYS A 93 2.29 13.19 11.92
CA LYS A 93 1.30 12.11 11.79
C LYS A 93 1.87 10.95 10.98
N GLN A 94 1.74 9.75 11.51
CA GLN A 94 2.08 8.51 10.83
C GLN A 94 0.88 8.05 9.99
N MET A 95 1.09 7.80 8.70
CA MET A 95 0.05 7.41 7.76
C MET A 95 0.52 6.25 6.88
N PHE A 96 -0.41 5.53 6.27
CA PHE A 96 -0.13 4.65 5.14
C PHE A 96 -0.56 5.30 3.84
N ALA A 97 0.26 5.13 2.80
CA ALA A 97 -0.16 5.29 1.42
C ALA A 97 -0.39 3.89 0.83
N VAL A 98 -1.56 3.68 0.25
CA VAL A 98 -1.96 2.47 -0.47
C VAL A 98 -2.18 2.87 -1.91
N ILE A 99 -1.26 2.46 -2.79
CA ILE A 99 -1.25 2.87 -4.19
C ILE A 99 -1.60 1.66 -5.04
N THR A 100 -2.81 1.66 -5.59
CA THR A 100 -3.35 0.50 -6.30
C THR A 100 -3.41 0.76 -7.79
N ASN A 101 -2.85 -0.13 -8.60
CA ASN A 101 -2.98 -0.09 -10.05
C ASN A 101 -4.15 -0.94 -10.52
N TYR A 102 -5.12 -0.30 -11.16
CA TYR A 102 -6.30 -0.92 -11.76
C TYR A 102 -6.17 -1.06 -13.29
N ASP A 103 -4.94 -1.14 -13.79
CA ASP A 103 -4.56 -1.10 -15.22
C ASP A 103 -4.58 0.30 -15.84
N GLU A 104 -5.76 0.77 -16.27
CA GLU A 104 -5.90 2.04 -17.00
C GLU A 104 -5.87 3.27 -16.08
N ILE A 105 -5.98 3.04 -14.78
CA ILE A 105 -5.95 4.08 -13.75
C ILE A 105 -5.31 3.55 -12.48
N SER A 106 -4.74 4.44 -11.70
CA SER A 106 -4.26 4.11 -10.36
C SER A 106 -4.97 4.94 -9.31
N GLU A 107 -5.04 4.41 -8.11
CA GLU A 107 -5.60 5.08 -6.95
C GLU A 107 -4.53 5.28 -5.90
N VAL A 108 -4.50 6.46 -5.30
CA VAL A 108 -3.74 6.76 -4.08
C VAL A 108 -4.72 6.93 -2.94
N LEU A 109 -4.64 6.02 -1.96
CA LEU A 109 -5.37 6.10 -0.70
C LEU A 109 -4.38 6.43 0.43
N ILE A 110 -4.54 7.60 1.04
CA ILE A 110 -3.89 7.94 2.32
C ILE A 110 -4.80 7.49 3.44
N ILE A 111 -4.29 6.74 4.41
CA ILE A 111 -5.11 6.17 5.49
C ILE A 111 -4.40 6.11 6.84
N ASP A 112 -5.11 6.48 7.89
CA ASP A 112 -4.66 6.35 9.27
C ASP A 112 -4.53 4.86 9.64
N PRO A 113 -3.42 4.42 10.26
CA PRO A 113 -3.22 3.03 10.67
C PRO A 113 -4.40 2.43 11.46
N GLN A 114 -5.11 3.23 12.28
CA GLN A 114 -6.22 2.76 13.11
C GLN A 114 -7.44 2.29 12.29
N VAL A 115 -7.57 2.72 11.04
CA VAL A 115 -8.69 2.35 10.15
C VAL A 115 -8.21 1.61 8.91
N PHE A 116 -7.01 1.03 8.95
CA PHE A 116 -6.42 0.31 7.83
C PHE A 116 -7.27 -0.87 7.34
N ASN A 117 -8.14 -1.42 8.19
CA ASN A 117 -9.10 -2.45 7.83
C ASN A 117 -9.98 -2.05 6.62
N TYR A 118 -10.29 -0.76 6.47
CA TYR A 118 -11.01 -0.24 5.29
C TYR A 118 -10.21 -0.43 3.99
N ALA A 119 -8.91 -0.12 4.01
CA ALA A 119 -8.04 -0.33 2.86
C ALA A 119 -7.92 -1.83 2.53
N ALA A 120 -7.70 -2.66 3.54
CA ALA A 120 -7.63 -4.12 3.38
C ALA A 120 -8.92 -4.68 2.75
N GLU A 121 -10.09 -4.25 3.23
CA GLU A 121 -11.37 -4.68 2.68
C GLU A 121 -11.54 -4.25 1.22
N LYS A 122 -11.24 -3.00 0.90
CA LYS A 122 -11.32 -2.48 -0.47
C LYS A 122 -10.41 -3.25 -1.42
N LEU A 123 -9.16 -3.45 -1.02
CA LEU A 123 -8.16 -4.20 -1.77
C LEU A 123 -8.61 -5.63 -2.05
N LEU A 124 -9.11 -6.35 -1.04
CA LEU A 124 -9.56 -7.73 -1.21
C LEU A 124 -10.84 -7.84 -2.02
N THR A 125 -11.75 -6.87 -1.90
CA THR A 125 -12.96 -6.81 -2.73
C THR A 125 -12.58 -6.69 -4.19
N TYR A 126 -11.65 -5.81 -4.52
CA TYR A 126 -11.14 -5.69 -5.89
C TYR A 126 -10.41 -6.96 -6.33
N ALA A 127 -9.48 -7.48 -5.51
CA ALA A 127 -8.72 -8.69 -5.79
C ALA A 127 -9.62 -9.88 -6.13
N SER A 128 -10.76 -10.02 -5.45
CA SER A 128 -11.72 -11.10 -5.69
C SER A 128 -12.38 -11.12 -7.06
N THR A 129 -12.26 -10.03 -7.82
CA THR A 129 -12.76 -9.95 -9.20
C THR A 129 -11.71 -10.34 -10.24
N LYS A 130 -10.48 -10.68 -9.81
CA LYS A 130 -9.30 -10.88 -10.66
C LYS A 130 -8.64 -12.24 -10.39
N ASP A 131 -7.86 -12.71 -11.36
CA ASP A 131 -7.14 -13.98 -11.24
C ASP A 131 -5.98 -13.90 -10.23
N CYS A 132 -5.30 -12.75 -10.20
CA CYS A 132 -4.25 -12.45 -9.24
C CYS A 132 -4.32 -11.00 -8.81
N MET A 133 -3.82 -10.73 -7.60
CA MET A 133 -3.42 -9.40 -7.19
C MET A 133 -2.22 -9.48 -6.26
N LYS A 134 -1.18 -8.68 -6.54
CA LYS A 134 0.02 -8.64 -5.71
C LYS A 134 0.03 -7.43 -4.80
N PHE A 135 0.39 -7.63 -3.54
CA PHE A 135 0.57 -6.57 -2.55
C PHE A 135 2.04 -6.50 -2.18
N SER A 136 2.69 -5.37 -2.41
CA SER A 136 4.10 -5.19 -2.06
C SER A 136 4.30 -4.00 -1.13
N MET A 137 5.35 -4.09 -0.34
CA MET A 137 5.76 -3.10 0.65
C MET A 137 7.29 -2.91 0.55
N PRO A 138 7.84 -1.74 0.95
CA PRO A 138 9.30 -1.56 1.03
C PRO A 138 9.91 -2.37 2.17
N PHE A 139 9.14 -2.62 3.24
CA PHE A 139 9.52 -3.43 4.39
C PHE A 139 8.34 -4.27 4.85
N ILE A 140 8.59 -5.24 5.72
CA ILE A 140 7.53 -6.13 6.22
C ILE A 140 6.70 -5.39 7.28
N TYR A 141 5.52 -4.90 6.89
CA TYR A 141 4.53 -4.39 7.84
C TYR A 141 3.62 -5.53 8.31
N LYS A 142 4.02 -6.24 9.37
CA LYS A 142 3.25 -7.40 9.89
C LYS A 142 1.79 -7.05 10.19
N PHE A 143 1.53 -5.83 10.68
CA PHE A 143 0.18 -5.31 10.90
C PHE A 143 -0.66 -5.33 9.61
N VAL A 144 -0.13 -4.80 8.49
CA VAL A 144 -0.81 -4.79 7.18
C VAL A 144 -1.14 -6.20 6.73
N VAL A 145 -0.18 -7.12 6.83
CA VAL A 145 -0.37 -8.52 6.45
C VAL A 145 -1.48 -9.16 7.29
N PHE A 146 -1.36 -9.12 8.62
CA PHE A 146 -2.32 -9.80 9.50
C PHE A 146 -3.71 -9.18 9.44
N GLU A 147 -3.83 -7.86 9.32
CA GLU A 147 -5.14 -7.22 9.16
C GLU A 147 -5.78 -7.64 7.83
N THR A 148 -5.00 -7.72 6.75
CA THR A 148 -5.51 -8.19 5.46
C THR A 148 -5.97 -9.65 5.52
N PHE A 149 -5.20 -10.53 6.16
CA PHE A 149 -5.61 -11.92 6.39
C PHE A 149 -6.86 -12.02 7.27
N ASN A 150 -6.97 -11.19 8.32
CA ASN A 150 -8.14 -11.14 9.18
C ASN A 150 -9.40 -10.74 8.42
N ILE A 151 -9.31 -9.71 7.57
CA ILE A 151 -10.43 -9.26 6.73
C ILE A 151 -10.80 -10.33 5.69
N PHE A 152 -9.82 -10.99 5.08
CA PHE A 152 -10.08 -12.08 4.15
C PHE A 152 -10.89 -13.20 4.80
N LYS A 153 -10.49 -13.62 6.00
CA LYS A 153 -11.22 -14.66 6.76
C LYS A 153 -12.66 -14.26 7.06
N LYS A 154 -12.88 -13.02 7.51
CA LYS A 154 -14.20 -12.49 7.86
C LYS A 154 -15.12 -12.33 6.65
N LYS A 155 -14.58 -11.83 5.53
CA LYS A 155 -15.40 -11.43 4.36
C LYS A 155 -15.67 -12.60 3.41
N PHE A 156 -14.69 -13.48 3.22
CA PHE A 156 -14.77 -14.55 2.22
C PHE A 156 -15.01 -15.93 2.83
N ASN A 157 -15.35 -16.01 4.13
CA ASN A 157 -15.57 -17.27 4.84
C ASN A 157 -14.43 -18.27 4.62
N ALA A 158 -13.20 -17.86 4.97
CA ALA A 158 -12.04 -18.73 4.84
C ALA A 158 -12.27 -20.02 5.65
N ASN A 159 -12.21 -21.16 4.96
CA ASN A 159 -12.43 -22.48 5.55
C ASN A 159 -11.12 -23.12 6.03
N SER A 160 -9.97 -22.51 5.70
CA SER A 160 -8.67 -22.98 6.13
C SER A 160 -7.65 -21.85 6.25
N GLU A 161 -6.83 -21.92 7.30
CA GLU A 161 -5.65 -21.09 7.51
C GLU A 161 -4.53 -21.98 8.06
N LYS A 162 -3.37 -22.00 7.38
CA LYS A 162 -2.26 -22.89 7.76
C LYS A 162 -0.91 -22.29 7.41
N ILE A 163 0.10 -22.74 8.14
CA ILE A 163 1.50 -22.49 7.80
C ILE A 163 2.05 -23.74 7.13
N ILE A 164 2.63 -23.58 5.93
CA ILE A 164 3.26 -24.67 5.17
C ILE A 164 4.75 -24.38 5.04
N GLY A 165 5.59 -25.40 5.23
CA GLY A 165 7.02 -25.35 4.92
C GLY A 165 7.32 -25.95 3.55
N LYS A 166 8.08 -25.26 2.71
CA LYS A 166 8.58 -25.76 1.41
C LYS A 166 9.99 -25.21 1.19
N ASN A 167 10.96 -26.05 0.89
CA ASN A 167 12.34 -25.65 0.55
C ASN A 167 12.99 -24.65 1.55
N ASN A 168 12.88 -24.91 2.85
CA ASN A 168 13.32 -24.01 3.96
C ASN A 168 12.56 -22.67 4.07
N GLU A 169 11.54 -22.45 3.27
CA GLU A 169 10.68 -21.27 3.34
C GLU A 169 9.36 -21.64 4.05
N LYS A 170 8.78 -20.65 4.74
CA LYS A 170 7.48 -20.80 5.41
C LYS A 170 6.46 -19.89 4.77
N PHE A 171 5.27 -20.41 4.53
CA PHE A 171 4.16 -19.68 3.92
C PHE A 171 2.97 -19.72 4.84
N LEU A 172 2.36 -18.56 5.09
CA LEU A 172 1.01 -18.45 5.66
C LEU A 172 0.01 -18.41 4.51
N ILE A 173 -0.96 -19.32 4.54
CA ILE A 173 -1.99 -19.43 3.50
C ILE A 173 -3.35 -19.44 4.17
N ALA A 174 -4.24 -18.55 3.72
CA ALA A 174 -5.66 -18.57 4.04
C ALA A 174 -6.45 -18.81 2.76
N LYS A 175 -7.36 -19.79 2.76
CA LYS A 175 -8.15 -20.20 1.59
C LYS A 175 -9.64 -20.21 1.90
N ASN A 176 -10.45 -19.85 0.91
CA ASN A 176 -11.91 -19.90 1.00
C ASN A 176 -12.52 -21.10 0.25
N VAL A 177 -13.85 -21.22 0.33
CA VAL A 177 -14.62 -22.30 -0.32
C VAL A 177 -14.61 -22.22 -1.86
N GLU A 178 -14.39 -21.03 -2.42
CA GLU A 178 -14.32 -20.76 -3.87
C GLU A 178 -12.91 -20.99 -4.44
N ASP A 179 -12.02 -21.62 -3.67
CA ASP A 179 -10.61 -21.85 -4.02
C ASP A 179 -9.78 -20.58 -4.24
N ASN A 180 -10.20 -19.46 -3.67
CA ASN A 180 -9.39 -18.25 -3.58
C ASN A 180 -8.46 -18.34 -2.39
N ALA A 181 -7.22 -17.85 -2.52
CA ALA A 181 -6.23 -17.87 -1.46
C ALA A 181 -5.48 -16.55 -1.30
N LEU A 182 -5.23 -16.18 -0.05
CA LEU A 182 -4.17 -15.26 0.33
C LEU A 182 -2.92 -16.02 0.74
N ILE A 183 -1.80 -15.62 0.19
CA ILE A 183 -0.53 -16.32 0.34
C ILE A 183 0.55 -15.30 0.73
N TRP A 184 1.21 -15.56 1.85
CA TRP A 184 2.33 -14.78 2.31
C TRP A 184 3.51 -15.69 2.61
N LYS A 185 4.63 -15.51 1.90
CA LYS A 185 5.91 -16.03 2.35
C LYS A 185 6.30 -15.26 3.61
N ILE A 186 6.38 -15.95 4.74
CA ILE A 186 6.64 -15.34 6.04
C ILE A 186 7.93 -14.54 5.95
N GLU A 187 7.89 -13.31 6.45
CA GLU A 187 8.98 -12.33 6.37
C GLU A 187 9.30 -11.80 4.96
N ALA A 188 8.49 -12.10 3.95
CA ALA A 188 8.57 -11.37 2.68
C ALA A 188 7.83 -10.02 2.80
N PRO A 189 8.34 -8.93 2.20
CA PRO A 189 7.65 -7.64 2.15
C PRO A 189 6.55 -7.62 1.07
N GLN A 190 5.99 -8.78 0.74
CA GLN A 190 4.96 -8.94 -0.28
C GLN A 190 4.09 -10.14 0.03
N PHE A 191 2.82 -10.07 -0.33
CA PHE A 191 1.86 -11.18 -0.30
C PHE A 191 0.94 -11.08 -1.51
N SER A 192 0.22 -12.15 -1.81
CA SER A 192 -0.60 -12.23 -3.02
C SER A 192 -1.97 -12.78 -2.72
N TYR A 193 -2.94 -12.32 -3.50
CA TYR A 193 -4.21 -12.97 -3.72
C TYR A 193 -4.14 -13.76 -5.03
N VAL A 194 -4.67 -14.98 -5.03
CA VAL A 194 -4.82 -15.82 -6.22
C VAL A 194 -6.20 -16.48 -6.23
N SER A 195 -6.83 -16.54 -7.41
CA SER A 195 -7.97 -17.43 -7.64
C SER A 195 -7.49 -18.83 -8.07
N ASN A 196 -8.37 -19.83 -7.96
CA ASN A 196 -8.12 -21.22 -8.37
C ASN A 196 -6.79 -21.77 -7.80
N TYR A 197 -6.59 -21.63 -6.49
CA TYR A 197 -5.35 -21.96 -5.81
C TYR A 197 -4.90 -23.42 -6.05
N GLU A 198 -5.81 -24.40 -6.08
CA GLU A 198 -5.41 -25.80 -6.27
C GLU A 198 -4.80 -26.06 -7.65
N GLU A 199 -5.23 -25.32 -8.68
CA GLU A 199 -4.66 -25.39 -10.03
C GLU A 199 -3.31 -24.66 -10.08
N ASN A 200 -3.19 -23.52 -9.38
CA ASN A 200 -2.02 -22.65 -9.42
C ASN A 200 -0.89 -23.03 -8.44
N LYS A 201 -1.15 -23.86 -7.42
CA LYS A 201 -0.18 -24.19 -6.36
C LYS A 201 1.13 -24.84 -6.84
N ALA A 202 1.16 -25.39 -8.06
CA ALA A 202 2.36 -25.97 -8.65
C ALA A 202 3.41 -24.90 -9.03
N HIS A 203 2.96 -23.66 -9.28
CA HIS A 203 3.78 -22.53 -9.70
C HIS A 203 4.16 -21.58 -8.56
N ILE A 204 3.78 -21.92 -7.32
CA ILE A 204 4.03 -21.17 -6.07
C ILE A 204 5.08 -21.93 -5.24
#